data_AF-A0A5E4QVJ5-F1
#
_entry.id   AF-A0A5E4QVJ5-F1
#
_cell.length_a   1.000
_cell.length_b   1.000
_cell.length_c   1.000
_cell.angle_alpha   90.00
_cell.angle_beta   90.00
_cell.angle_gamma   90.00
#
_symmetry.space_group_name_H-M   'P 1'
#
loop_
_entity.id
_entity.type
_entity.pdbx_description
1 polymer ?
#
loop_
_entity_poly.entity_id
_entity_poly.type
_entity_poly.pdbx_seq_one_letter_code
_entity_poly.pdbx_strand_id
1 'polypeptide(L)' 'MDIDILKEHEKKTFPGQGIVSNKHVVADVWVVKSSELGLDVNPVHTKTHLGHLLKPGDTVLGNITESDQPDVERGLGS' A
#
# COMPACT_ATOMS: atom_id res chain seq x y z
N MET A 1 -3.12 7.31 -12.78
CA MET A 1 -2.24 6.98 -11.65
C MET A 1 -2.64 7.98 -10.60
N ASP A 2 -3.42 7.53 -9.63
CA ASP A 2 -4.26 8.39 -8.79
C ASP A 2 -4.05 8.02 -7.33
N ILE A 3 -4.18 9.02 -6.47
CA ILE A 3 -3.92 8.91 -5.03
C ILE A 3 -5.08 9.59 -4.31
N ASP A 4 -5.76 8.83 -3.45
CA ASP A 4 -6.78 9.36 -2.55
C ASP A 4 -6.33 9.20 -1.11
N ILE A 5 -6.27 10.31 -0.37
CA ILE A 5 -5.78 10.32 1.00
C ILE A 5 -6.91 9.87 1.92
N LEU A 6 -6.68 8.79 2.67
CA LEU A 6 -7.66 8.27 3.60
C LEU A 6 -7.78 9.22 4.81
N LYS A 7 -8.98 9.77 5.01
CA LYS A 7 -9.22 10.72 6.10
C LYS A 7 -9.35 9.98 7.43
N GLU A 8 -9.14 10.72 8.53
CA GLU A 8 -9.13 10.15 9.88
C GLU A 8 -10.43 9.38 10.22
N HIS A 9 -11.58 9.91 9.81
CA HIS A 9 -12.89 9.27 10.03
C HIS A 9 -13.11 7.98 9.22
N GLU A 10 -12.29 7.73 8.21
CA GLU A 10 -12.35 6.52 7.37
C GLU A 10 -11.38 5.44 7.87
N LYS A 11 -10.48 5.79 8.79
CA LYS A 11 -9.57 4.84 9.43
C LYS A 11 -10.37 3.96 10.39
N LYS A 12 -10.57 2.70 9.99
CA LYS A 12 -11.17 1.69 10.85
C LYS A 12 -10.21 1.34 11.98
N THR A 13 -10.62 1.63 13.22
CA THR A 13 -9.96 1.15 14.42
C THR A 13 -10.68 -0.08 14.95
N PHE A 14 -9.93 -1.08 15.40
CA PHE A 14 -10.50 -2.29 16.00
C PHE A 14 -9.81 -2.65 17.32
N PRO A 15 -10.53 -3.29 18.27
CA PRO A 15 -9.94 -3.72 19.53
C PRO A 15 -8.76 -4.69 19.28
N GLY A 16 -7.62 -4.45 19.94
CA GLY A 16 -6.42 -5.28 19.79
C GLY A 16 -5.47 -4.90 18.64
N GLN A 17 -5.72 -3.81 17.90
CA GLN A 17 -4.91 -3.37 16.76
C GLN A 17 -3.46 -2.93 17.12
N GLY A 18 -3.17 -2.72 18.41
CA GLY A 18 -1.85 -2.27 18.85
C GLY A 18 -1.59 -0.78 18.54
N ILE A 19 -0.32 -0.41 18.39
CA ILE A 19 0.10 0.99 18.24
C ILE A 19 -0.07 1.45 16.78
N VAL A 20 -0.87 2.49 16.57
CA VAL A 20 -1.02 3.14 15.27
C VAL A 20 0.02 4.25 15.13
N SER A 21 0.74 4.26 14.01
CA SER A 21 1.71 5.32 13.71
C SER A 21 1.00 6.62 13.33
N ASN A 22 1.34 7.72 13.99
CA ASN A 22 0.85 9.07 13.65
C ASN A 22 1.73 9.80 12.62
N LYS A 23 2.88 9.21 12.24
CA LYS A 23 3.81 9.81 11.27
C LYS A 23 3.40 9.58 9.83
N HIS A 24 2.70 8.47 9.58
CA HIS A 24 2.36 8.03 8.24
C HIS A 24 0.90 8.37 7.92
N VAL A 25 0.64 8.58 6.62
CA VAL A 25 -0.70 8.88 6.13
C VAL A 25 -1.09 7.76 5.19
N VAL A 26 -2.20 7.10 5.51
CA VAL A 26 -2.75 6.03 4.68
C VAL A 26 -3.42 6.66 3.46
N ALA A 27 -3.20 6.08 2.28
CA ALA A 27 -3.83 6.49 1.05
C ALA A 27 -4.19 5.28 0.19
N ASP A 28 -5.29 5.37 -0.55
CA ASP A 28 -5.65 4.46 -1.63
C ASP A 28 -4.96 4.93 -2.91
N VAL A 29 -4.24 4.02 -3.58
CA VAL A 29 -3.46 4.34 -4.77
C VAL A 29 -3.73 3.37 -5.91
N TRP A 30 -3.80 3.93 -7.12
CA TRP A 30 -3.87 3.19 -8.38
C TRP A 30 -2.55 3.35 -9.13
N VAL A 31 -1.74 2.30 -9.08
CA VAL A 31 -0.40 2.26 -9.67
C VAL A 31 -0.41 1.39 -10.92
N VAL A 32 0.46 1.72 -11.87
CA VAL A 32 0.70 0.92 -13.09
C VAL A 32 2.15 0.49 -13.04
N LYS A 33 2.45 -0.76 -13.41
CA LYS A 33 3.85 -1.21 -13.47
C LYS A 33 4.57 -0.42 -14.55
N SER A 34 5.79 0.04 -14.27
CA SER A 34 6.57 0.79 -15.25
C SER A 34 6.82 0.03 -16.56
N SER A 35 6.83 -1.31 -16.52
CA SER A 35 6.95 -2.18 -17.68
C SER A 35 5.70 -2.25 -18.57
N GLU A 36 4.55 -1.81 -18.07
CA GLU A 36 3.25 -1.83 -18.75
C GLU A 36 2.86 -0.45 -19.30
N LEU A 37 3.69 0.58 -19.08
CA LEU A 37 3.46 1.92 -19.60
C LEU A 37 3.50 1.92 -21.14
N GLY A 38 2.43 2.39 -21.77
CA GLY A 38 2.28 2.43 -23.24
C GLY A 38 1.68 1.15 -23.85
N LEU A 39 1.36 0.16 -23.02
CA LEU A 39 0.60 -1.04 -23.40
C LEU A 39 -0.83 -0.97 -22.83
N ASP A 40 -1.53 -2.10 -22.75
CA ASP A 40 -2.81 -2.19 -22.05
C ASP A 40 -2.62 -1.86 -20.57
N VAL A 41 -3.14 -0.71 -20.15
CA VAL A 41 -2.93 -0.17 -18.81
C VAL A 41 -3.98 -0.77 -17.88
N ASN A 42 -3.54 -1.68 -17.00
CA ASN A 42 -4.37 -2.24 -15.94
C ASN A 42 -3.87 -1.75 -14.57
N PRO A 43 -4.45 -0.69 -13.99
CA PRO A 43 -4.01 -0.15 -12.71
C PRO A 43 -4.27 -1.14 -11.57
N VAL A 44 -3.25 -1.35 -10.73
CA VAL A 44 -3.36 -2.10 -9.48
C VAL A 44 -3.78 -1.15 -8.38
N HIS A 45 -4.87 -1.50 -7.68
CA HIS A 45 -5.33 -0.78 -6.51
C HIS A 45 -4.68 -1.33 -5.24
N THR A 46 -4.10 -0.46 -4.41
CA THR A 46 -3.52 -0.85 -3.11
C THR A 46 -3.57 0.29 -2.09
N LYS A 47 -3.44 -0.04 -0.81
CA LYS A 47 -3.28 0.94 0.26
C LYS A 47 -1.80 1.12 0.60
N THR A 48 -1.37 2.37 0.73
CA THR A 48 0.00 2.74 1.10
C THR A 48 0.03 3.60 2.36
N HIS A 49 1.12 3.54 3.11
CA HIS A 49 1.39 4.41 4.26
C HIS A 49 2.19 5.67 3.88
N LEU A 50 2.56 5.80 2.59
CA LEU A 50 3.32 6.93 2.05
C LEU A 50 2.42 8.05 1.49
N GLY A 51 1.15 8.11 1.90
CA GLY A 51 0.16 9.03 1.31
C GLY A 51 0.57 10.50 1.34
N HIS A 52 1.31 10.94 2.36
CA HIS A 52 1.78 12.33 2.44
C HIS A 52 3.04 12.62 1.61
N LEU A 53 3.70 11.60 1.06
CA LEU A 53 4.91 11.75 0.23
C LEU A 53 4.59 11.63 -1.26
N LEU A 54 3.70 10.70 -1.61
CA LEU A 54 3.44 10.36 -3.00
C LEU A 54 2.59 11.40 -3.71
N LYS A 55 2.94 11.69 -4.96
CA LYS A 55 2.17 12.51 -5.90
C LYS A 55 1.92 11.73 -7.20
N PRO A 56 0.82 12.04 -7.93
CA PRO A 56 0.61 11.50 -9.27
C PRO A 56 1.82 11.76 -10.17
N GLY A 57 2.35 10.70 -10.79
CA GLY A 57 3.54 10.75 -11.66
C GLY A 57 4.85 10.33 -10.98
N ASP A 58 4.86 10.13 -9.66
CA ASP A 58 6.04 9.59 -8.97
C ASP A 58 6.27 8.12 -9.31
N THR A 59 7.54 7.73 -9.40
CA THR A 59 7.92 6.31 -9.49
C THR A 59 8.18 5.76 -8.10
N VAL A 60 7.57 4.61 -7.79
CA VAL A 60 7.72 3.95 -6.50
C VAL A 60 8.13 2.50 -6.67
N LEU A 61 8.84 1.98 -5.67
CA LEU A 61 9.11 0.55 -5.55
C LEU A 61 8.01 -0.09 -4.70
N GLY A 62 7.52 -1.24 -5.13
CA GLY A 62 6.55 -2.06 -4.40
C GLY A 62 6.89 -3.52 -4.54
N ASN A 63 6.68 -4.29 -3.47
CA ASN A 63 6.74 -5.74 -3.54
C ASN A 63 5.33 -6.27 -3.75
N ILE A 64 5.14 -7.07 -4.79
CA ILE A 64 3.89 -7.79 -5.04
C ILE A 64 4.25 -9.25 -4.77
N THR A 65 3.55 -9.89 -3.84
CA THR A 65 3.72 -11.32 -3.56
C THR A 65 3.11 -12.12 -4.72
N GLU A 66 3.73 -12.03 -5.90
CA GLU A 66 3.54 -12.95 -7.02
C GLU A 66 4.62 -14.05 -6.99
N SER A 67 5.50 -13.99 -6.00
CA SER A 67 6.50 -15.02 -5.72
C SER A 67 5.84 -16.17 -4.96
N ASP A 68 5.96 -17.39 -5.49
CA ASP A 68 5.67 -18.67 -4.80
C ASP A 68 6.65 -18.89 -3.62
N GLN A 69 6.70 -17.94 -2.69
CA GLN A 69 7.50 -18.03 -1.47
C GLN A 69 6.63 -18.66 -0.39
N PRO A 70 7.03 -19.82 0.18
CA PRO A 70 6.30 -20.39 1.30
C PRO A 70 6.39 -19.43 2.48
N ASP A 71 5.24 -18.97 2.98
CA ASP A 71 5.13 -18.13 4.17
C ASP A 71 5.67 -18.88 5.39
N VAL A 72 6.91 -18.59 5.78
CA VAL A 72 7.50 -19.10 7.02
C VAL A 72 7.14 -18.14 8.15
N GLU A 73 5.88 -18.14 8.57
CA GLU A 73 5.45 -17.39 9.75
C GLU A 73 6.15 -18.00 10.98
N ARG A 74 7.25 -17.37 11.41
CA ARG A 74 8.01 -17.78 12.59
C ARG A 74 7.17 -17.47 13.83
N GLY A 75 6.35 -18.43 14.23
CA GLY A 75 5.67 -18.44 15.52
C GLY A 75 6.69 -18.42 16.65
N LEU A 76 6.98 -17.22 17.17
CA LEU A 76 7.50 -17.06 18.52
C LEU A 76 6.31 -17.21 19.47
N GLY A 77 5.90 -18.47 19.68
CA GLY A 77 5.07 -18.85 20.83
C GLY A 77 5.98 -18.97 22.04
N SER A 78 6.02 -17.91 22.86
CA SER A 78 6.49 -17.94 24.25
C SER A 78 5.39 -18.46 25.17
#